data_AF-A0A7K9TCL5-F1
#
_entry.id   AF-A0A7K9TCL5-F1
#
_cell.length_a   1.000
_cell.length_b   1.000
_cell.length_c   1.000
_cell.angle_alpha   90.00
_cell.angle_beta   90.00
_cell.angle_gamma   90.00
#
_symmetry.space_group_name_H-M   'P 1'
#
loop_
_entity.id
_entity.type
_entity.pdbx_description
1 polymer ?
#
loop_
_entity_poly.entity_id
_entity_poly.type
_entity_poly.pdbx_seq_one_letter_code
_entity_poly.pdbx_strand_id
1 'polypeptide(L)'
;MFGTKRSVLVRRLWRNRAPGSSQEEEAAGGSEPAAAAVAAAEARAHVCGVGRGGCCLGRAGRAGRASAGAEAELKALTYSVLKRLKERQLEGLLHAVESRGGARTPCLLLPAKADTCLGQHWYPLPVLLCKVFRWPDLRHCSQVKRLCCCESYSKAHPELVCCNPHHLSRLCELESPPPPYSRYPMDFLKPT
;
A
#
# COMPACT_ATOMS: atom_id res chain seq x y z
N MET A 1 11.27 -12.30 -30.73
CA MET A 1 11.14 -10.82 -30.67
C MET A 1 11.72 -10.35 -29.34
N PHE A 2 12.88 -9.69 -29.35
CA PHE A 2 13.44 -9.13 -28.12
C PHE A 2 12.63 -7.89 -27.72
N GLY A 3 12.16 -7.84 -26.47
CA GLY A 3 11.40 -6.69 -25.98
C GLY A 3 12.27 -5.45 -25.85
N THR A 4 11.70 -4.25 -26.06
CA THR A 4 12.43 -2.98 -25.86
C THR A 4 12.94 -2.86 -24.42
N LYS A 5 14.05 -2.15 -24.21
CA LYS A 5 14.59 -1.85 -22.87
C LYS A 5 13.51 -1.32 -21.93
N ARG A 6 12.71 -0.36 -22.40
CA ARG A 6 11.52 0.14 -21.71
C ARG A 6 10.55 -0.96 -21.28
N SER A 7 10.19 -1.90 -22.15
CA SER A 7 9.28 -3.00 -21.81
C SER A 7 9.85 -3.93 -20.73
N VAL A 8 11.18 -4.08 -20.68
CA VAL A 8 11.87 -4.86 -19.64
C VAL A 8 11.77 -4.13 -18.29
N LEU A 9 12.05 -2.83 -18.26
CA LEU A 9 11.97 -2.00 -17.05
C LEU A 9 10.56 -2.02 -16.46
N VAL A 10 9.53 -1.79 -17.29
CA VAL A 10 8.13 -1.78 -16.82
C VAL A 10 7.70 -3.15 -16.29
N ARG A 11 8.07 -4.25 -16.97
CA ARG A 11 7.78 -5.61 -16.46
C ARG A 11 8.48 -5.89 -15.13
N ARG A 12 9.72 -5.41 -14.97
CA ARG A 12 10.52 -5.60 -13.74
C ARG A 12 9.96 -4.76 -12.58
N LEU A 13 9.54 -3.52 -12.84
CA LEU A 13 8.78 -2.71 -11.89
C LEU A 13 7.52 -3.44 -11.43
N TRP A 14 6.71 -3.93 -12.36
CA TRP A 14 5.44 -4.59 -12.03
C TRP A 14 5.59 -5.88 -11.20
N ARG A 15 6.73 -6.58 -11.35
CA ARG A 15 7.07 -7.74 -10.51
C ARG A 15 7.40 -7.36 -9.07
N ASN A 16 7.87 -6.14 -8.82
CA ASN A 16 8.20 -5.63 -7.50
C ASN A 16 7.03 -4.85 -6.86
N ARG A 17 5.79 -5.04 -7.32
CA ARG A 17 4.62 -4.45 -6.66
C ARG A 17 4.42 -5.06 -5.27
N ALA A 18 3.90 -4.29 -4.32
CA ALA A 18 3.55 -4.78 -3.00
C ALA A 18 2.44 -5.85 -3.12
N PRO A 19 2.53 -6.96 -2.37
CA PRO A 19 1.45 -7.94 -2.33
C PRO A 19 0.21 -7.31 -1.69
N GLY A 20 -0.98 -7.61 -2.20
CA GLY A 20 -2.22 -7.16 -1.57
C GLY A 20 -2.36 -7.79 -0.20
N SER A 21 -2.64 -6.99 0.83
CA SER A 21 -2.92 -7.50 2.18
C SER A 21 -4.28 -8.20 2.17
N SER A 22 -4.29 -9.51 1.91
CA SER A 22 -5.30 -10.38 2.53
C SER A 22 -5.15 -10.18 4.04
N GLN A 23 -6.21 -9.78 4.73
CA GLN A 23 -6.20 -9.65 6.19
C GLN A 23 -5.88 -11.01 6.81
N GLU A 24 -4.64 -11.22 7.19
CA GLU A 24 -4.22 -12.14 8.24
C GLU A 24 -3.50 -11.27 9.26
N GLU A 25 -4.28 -10.68 10.17
CA GLU A 25 -3.77 -10.21 11.45
C GLU A 25 -3.44 -11.46 12.27
N GLU A 26 -2.21 -11.97 12.11
CA GLU A 26 -1.64 -12.91 13.07
C GLU A 26 -0.82 -12.10 14.08
N ALA A 27 -1.40 -12.02 15.28
CA ALA A 27 -0.85 -11.38 16.46
C ALA A 27 0.50 -12.02 16.84
N ALA A 28 1.60 -11.29 16.67
CA ALA A 28 2.89 -11.65 17.25
C ALA A 28 2.93 -11.22 18.73
N GLY A 29 2.20 -11.95 19.58
CA GLY A 29 2.36 -11.94 21.04
C GLY A 29 3.19 -13.14 21.47
N GLY A 30 4.51 -12.97 21.60
CA GLY A 30 5.41 -14.01 22.12
C GLY A 30 5.51 -13.94 23.63
N SER A 31 4.92 -14.91 24.33
CA SER A 31 5.27 -15.26 25.71
C SER A 31 5.50 -16.77 25.80
N GLU A 32 6.67 -17.15 26.31
CA GLU A 32 7.20 -18.50 26.55
C GLU A 32 6.25 -19.43 27.35
N PRO A 33 6.40 -20.78 27.23
CA PRO A 33 5.49 -21.74 27.82
C PRO A 33 5.95 -22.25 29.19
N ALA A 34 5.01 -22.48 30.10
CA ALA A 34 5.24 -23.33 31.26
C ALA A 34 4.00 -24.12 31.69
N ALA A 35 4.14 -25.44 31.54
CA ALA A 35 3.67 -26.52 32.41
C ALA A 35 2.17 -26.93 32.49
N ALA A 36 2.00 -28.23 32.22
CA ALA A 36 1.11 -29.21 32.88
C ALA A 36 -0.41 -29.10 32.64
N ALA A 37 -1.21 -30.17 32.59
CA ALA A 37 -1.04 -31.60 32.41
C ALA A 37 -2.47 -32.20 32.24
N VAL A 38 -2.51 -33.49 31.87
CA VAL A 38 -3.55 -34.51 32.13
C VAL A 38 -4.85 -34.60 31.29
N ALA A 39 -5.00 -35.80 30.69
CA ALA A 39 -6.18 -36.66 30.54
C ALA A 39 -7.29 -36.41 29.50
N ALA A 40 -7.30 -37.32 28.53
CA ALA A 40 -8.32 -38.36 28.26
C ALA A 40 -9.59 -38.06 27.41
N ALA A 41 -9.78 -38.98 26.43
CA ALA A 41 -11.01 -39.48 25.82
C ALA A 41 -11.85 -38.47 24.98
N GLU A 42 -12.54 -38.81 23.90
CA GLU A 42 -12.94 -40.08 23.30
C GLU A 42 -13.26 -39.81 21.81
N ALA A 43 -13.07 -40.81 20.96
CA ALA A 43 -13.50 -40.78 19.57
C ALA A 43 -15.00 -41.10 19.48
N ARG A 44 -15.80 -40.25 18.80
CA ARG A 44 -17.03 -40.71 18.13
C ARG A 44 -17.27 -39.98 16.82
N ALA A 45 -17.07 -40.74 15.75
CA ALA A 45 -17.59 -40.45 14.42
C ALA A 45 -19.13 -40.45 14.43
N HIS A 46 -19.72 -39.47 13.77
CA HIS A 46 -21.08 -39.59 13.26
C HIS A 46 -21.02 -39.47 11.74
N VAL A 47 -21.10 -40.62 11.09
CA VAL A 47 -21.39 -40.76 9.67
C VAL A 47 -22.91 -40.67 9.52
N CYS A 48 -23.36 -39.64 8.82
CA CYS A 48 -24.55 -39.64 7.96
C CYS A 48 -24.14 -38.71 6.80
N GLY A 49 -24.13 -39.10 5.54
CA GLY A 49 -25.10 -39.91 4.82
C GLY A 49 -25.29 -39.17 3.49
N VAL A 50 -25.10 -39.90 2.40
CA VAL A 50 -25.11 -39.40 1.02
C VAL A 50 -26.41 -38.65 0.70
N GLY A 51 -26.28 -37.40 0.24
CA GLY A 51 -27.40 -36.59 -0.25
C GLY A 51 -26.96 -35.77 -1.46
N ARG A 52 -27.20 -36.32 -2.66
CA ARG A 52 -27.10 -35.62 -3.95
C ARG A 52 -28.15 -34.52 -4.02
N GLY A 53 -27.74 -33.34 -4.50
CA GLY A 53 -28.64 -32.38 -5.13
C GLY A 53 -28.78 -31.06 -4.37
N GLY A 54 -28.53 -29.96 -5.07
CA GLY A 54 -28.96 -28.64 -4.62
C GLY A 54 -28.01 -27.51 -4.99
N CYS A 55 -28.30 -26.87 -6.11
CA CYS A 55 -27.62 -25.70 -6.64
C CYS A 55 -27.62 -24.54 -5.63
N CYS A 56 -26.47 -24.09 -5.16
CA CYS A 56 -26.32 -22.81 -4.47
C CYS A 56 -25.32 -21.91 -5.23
N LEU A 57 -25.80 -21.36 -6.36
CA LEU A 57 -25.23 -20.15 -6.91
C LEU A 57 -25.58 -18.96 -6.00
N GLY A 58 -24.55 -18.18 -5.66
CA GLY A 58 -24.71 -16.73 -5.64
C GLY A 58 -24.72 -16.04 -4.29
N ARG A 59 -23.53 -15.88 -3.69
CA ARG A 59 -23.20 -14.61 -3.00
C ARG A 59 -21.71 -14.29 -2.83
N ALA A 60 -20.80 -15.22 -3.13
CA ALA A 60 -19.35 -14.98 -3.08
C ALA A 60 -18.78 -14.23 -4.30
N GLY A 61 -19.53 -14.15 -5.41
CA GLY A 61 -19.01 -13.65 -6.70
C GLY A 61 -19.02 -12.13 -6.92
N ARG A 62 -19.80 -11.35 -6.16
CA ARG A 62 -19.92 -9.90 -6.39
C ARG A 62 -18.77 -9.10 -5.78
N ALA A 63 -18.35 -9.42 -4.55
CA ALA A 63 -17.21 -8.77 -3.89
C ALA A 63 -15.89 -9.05 -4.63
N GLY A 64 -15.69 -10.31 -5.06
CA GLY A 64 -14.51 -10.70 -5.86
C GLY A 64 -14.45 -10.01 -7.23
N ARG A 65 -15.59 -9.84 -7.92
CA ARG A 65 -15.62 -9.12 -9.22
C ARG A 65 -15.36 -7.62 -9.07
N ALA A 66 -15.89 -6.98 -8.03
CA ALA A 66 -15.63 -5.57 -7.77
C ALA A 66 -14.17 -5.31 -7.35
N SER A 67 -13.61 -6.19 -6.51
CA SER A 67 -12.20 -6.15 -6.11
C SER A 67 -11.25 -6.38 -7.30
N ALA A 68 -11.54 -7.36 -8.16
CA ALA A 68 -10.78 -7.59 -9.39
C ALA A 68 -10.87 -6.40 -10.37
N GLY A 69 -12.03 -5.73 -10.45
CA GLY A 69 -12.20 -4.52 -11.24
C GLY A 69 -11.32 -3.37 -10.73
N ALA A 70 -11.32 -3.13 -9.43
CA ALA A 70 -10.49 -2.09 -8.81
C ALA A 70 -8.98 -2.34 -9.00
N GLU A 71 -8.53 -3.61 -8.92
CA GLU A 71 -7.14 -3.96 -9.20
C GLU A 71 -6.77 -3.72 -10.67
N ALA A 72 -7.67 -4.06 -11.60
CA ALA A 72 -7.47 -3.82 -13.03
C ALA A 72 -7.38 -2.31 -13.35
N GLU A 73 -8.20 -1.49 -12.71
CA GLU A 73 -8.16 -0.03 -12.85
C GLU A 73 -6.87 0.56 -12.26
N LEU A 74 -6.48 0.12 -11.06
CA LEU A 74 -5.22 0.52 -10.43
C LEU A 74 -4.02 0.20 -11.34
N LYS A 75 -4.05 -0.98 -11.95
CA LYS A 75 -3.06 -1.41 -12.93
C LYS A 75 -3.05 -0.48 -14.14
N ALA A 76 -4.20 -0.26 -14.77
CA ALA A 76 -4.31 0.61 -15.95
C ALA A 76 -3.80 2.04 -15.68
N LEU A 77 -4.17 2.63 -14.54
CA LEU A 77 -3.68 3.94 -14.09
C LEU A 77 -2.16 3.95 -13.91
N THR A 78 -1.61 2.91 -13.29
CA THR A 78 -0.15 2.82 -13.10
C THR A 78 0.56 2.72 -14.44
N TYR A 79 0.06 1.92 -15.37
CA TYR A 79 0.63 1.81 -16.71
C TYR A 79 0.56 3.12 -17.49
N SER A 80 -0.51 3.92 -17.36
CA SER A 80 -0.61 5.22 -18.02
C SER A 80 0.45 6.20 -17.51
N VAL A 81 0.74 6.18 -16.20
CA VAL A 81 1.83 6.95 -15.59
C VAL A 81 3.19 6.46 -16.10
N LEU A 82 3.46 5.16 -16.02
CA LEU A 82 4.74 4.59 -16.46
C LEU A 82 4.99 4.85 -17.95
N LYS A 83 3.94 4.87 -18.78
CA LYS A 83 4.03 5.19 -20.21
C LYS A 83 4.53 6.60 -20.49
N ARG A 84 4.33 7.55 -19.57
CA ARG A 84 4.79 8.94 -19.70
C ARG A 84 6.22 9.18 -19.20
N LEU A 85 6.81 8.23 -18.48
CA LEU A 85 8.15 8.38 -17.90
C LEU A 85 9.25 8.16 -18.95
N LYS A 86 10.34 8.92 -18.87
CA LYS A 86 11.56 8.66 -19.66
C LYS A 86 12.28 7.40 -19.17
N GLU A 87 13.13 6.77 -19.98
CA GLU A 87 13.85 5.55 -19.57
C GLU A 87 14.69 5.75 -18.31
N ARG A 88 15.42 6.87 -18.22
CA ARG A 88 16.19 7.23 -17.01
C ARG A 88 15.31 7.36 -15.75
N GLN A 89 14.08 7.84 -15.90
CA GLN A 89 13.14 7.93 -14.78
C GLN A 89 12.62 6.55 -14.36
N LEU A 90 12.38 5.66 -15.33
CA LEU A 90 12.00 4.26 -15.05
C LEU A 90 13.13 3.50 -14.36
N GLU A 91 14.38 3.70 -14.78
CA GLU A 91 15.56 3.11 -14.14
C GLU A 91 15.71 3.60 -12.69
N GLY A 92 15.59 4.91 -12.46
CA GLY A 92 15.65 5.49 -11.12
C GLY A 92 14.53 4.99 -10.20
N LEU A 93 13.30 4.89 -10.72
CA LEU A 93 12.17 4.31 -9.97
C LEU A 93 12.39 2.83 -9.69
N LEU A 94 12.87 2.06 -10.68
CA LEU A 94 13.14 0.64 -10.50
C LEU A 94 14.19 0.41 -9.41
N HIS A 95 15.29 1.16 -9.45
CA HIS A 95 16.34 1.08 -8.42
C HIS A 95 15.79 1.43 -7.03
N ALA A 96 14.91 2.43 -6.92
CA ALA A 96 14.28 2.80 -5.65
C ALA A 96 13.42 1.64 -5.10
N VAL A 97 12.58 1.05 -5.95
CA VAL A 97 11.67 -0.03 -5.57
C VAL A 97 12.43 -1.32 -5.24
N GLU A 98 13.43 -1.70 -6.04
CA GLU A 98 14.20 -2.92 -5.82
C GLU A 98 15.09 -2.87 -4.58
N SER A 99 15.66 -1.70 -4.28
CA SER A 99 16.43 -1.50 -3.05
C SER A 99 15.57 -1.41 -1.81
N ARG A 100 14.23 -1.34 -1.95
CA ARG A 100 13.27 -1.17 -0.84
C ARG A 100 13.60 -0.01 0.10
N GLY A 101 14.25 1.04 -0.44
CA GLY A 101 14.70 2.21 0.34
C GLY A 101 16.09 2.07 0.94
N GLY A 102 16.81 0.97 0.70
CA GLY A 102 18.21 0.79 1.12
C GLY A 102 19.21 1.65 0.34
N ALA A 103 18.86 2.10 -0.87
CA ALA A 103 19.71 2.96 -1.68
C ALA A 103 19.14 4.40 -1.77
N ARG A 104 20.04 5.39 -1.78
CA ARG A 104 19.67 6.77 -2.10
C ARG A 104 19.31 6.85 -3.59
N THR A 105 18.10 7.31 -3.89
CA THR A 105 17.57 7.39 -5.26
C THR A 105 17.07 8.80 -5.57
N PRO A 106 17.09 9.23 -6.84
CA PRO A 106 16.67 10.58 -7.19
C PRO A 106 15.16 10.79 -7.05
N CYS A 107 14.73 12.05 -7.00
CA CYS A 107 13.31 12.38 -7.04
C CYS A 107 12.69 12.01 -8.39
N LEU A 108 11.50 11.42 -8.37
CA LEU A 108 10.65 11.25 -9.55
C LEU A 108 9.68 12.43 -9.62
N LEU A 109 10.11 13.55 -10.21
CA LEU A 109 9.30 14.76 -10.34
C LEU A 109 8.33 14.63 -11.52
N LEU A 110 7.03 14.73 -11.24
CA LEU A 110 5.94 14.67 -12.22
C LEU A 110 5.00 15.86 -12.04
N PRO A 111 4.28 16.30 -13.10
CA PRO A 111 3.30 17.39 -12.99
C PRO A 111 2.26 17.10 -11.91
N ALA A 112 2.04 18.04 -10.98
CA ALA A 112 1.11 17.85 -9.87
C ALA A 112 -0.35 17.70 -10.31
N LYS A 113 -0.72 18.38 -11.41
CA LYS A 113 -2.07 18.38 -12.00
C LYS A 113 -2.28 17.27 -13.04
N ALA A 114 -1.40 16.29 -13.12
CA ALA A 114 -1.59 15.19 -14.04
C ALA A 114 -2.67 14.25 -13.50
N ASP A 115 -3.77 14.14 -14.25
CA ASP A 115 -4.92 13.33 -13.87
C ASP A 115 -4.56 11.84 -13.84
N THR A 116 -4.89 11.22 -12.72
CA THR A 116 -4.85 9.77 -12.49
C THR A 116 -6.21 9.29 -12.03
N CYS A 117 -7.24 9.68 -12.79
CA CYS A 117 -8.60 9.15 -12.71
C CYS A 117 -8.84 8.07 -13.75
N LEU A 118 -9.53 7.01 -13.36
CA LEU A 118 -10.12 6.04 -14.28
C LEU A 118 -11.42 5.55 -13.66
N GLY A 119 -12.53 5.73 -14.38
CA GLY A 119 -13.86 5.42 -13.84
C GLY A 119 -14.19 6.29 -12.63
N GLN A 120 -14.53 5.64 -11.51
CA GLN A 120 -14.89 6.30 -10.25
C GLN A 120 -13.70 6.56 -9.32
N HIS A 121 -12.51 6.02 -9.65
CA HIS A 121 -11.36 6.10 -8.77
C HIS A 121 -10.40 7.20 -9.21
N TRP A 122 -10.09 8.11 -8.28
CA TRP A 122 -9.08 9.15 -8.44
C TRP A 122 -8.00 8.96 -7.38
N TYR A 123 -6.74 8.93 -7.81
CA TYR A 123 -5.60 8.86 -6.91
C TYR A 123 -4.66 10.02 -7.20
N PRO A 124 -4.14 10.75 -6.20
CA PRO A 124 -2.98 11.60 -6.40
C PRO A 124 -1.78 10.74 -6.86
N LEU A 125 -0.96 11.24 -7.79
CA LEU A 125 0.21 10.54 -8.33
C LEU A 125 1.15 9.92 -7.25
N PRO A 126 1.55 10.64 -6.18
CA PRO A 126 2.37 10.04 -5.13
C PRO A 126 1.66 8.90 -4.40
N VAL A 127 0.35 9.02 -4.18
CA VAL A 127 -0.46 8.00 -3.50
C VAL A 127 -0.59 6.76 -4.38
N LEU A 128 -0.83 6.94 -5.68
CA LEU A 128 -0.91 5.83 -6.65
C LEU A 128 0.38 4.99 -6.63
N LEU A 129 1.55 5.62 -6.75
CA LEU A 129 2.82 4.88 -6.77
C LEU A 129 3.17 4.28 -5.41
N CYS A 130 2.89 4.96 -4.29
CA CYS A 130 3.03 4.38 -2.96
C CYS A 130 2.12 3.16 -2.76
N LYS A 131 0.88 3.22 -3.24
CA LYS A 131 -0.09 2.12 -3.12
C LYS A 131 0.39 0.87 -3.85
N VAL A 132 0.93 1.04 -5.06
CA VAL A 132 1.40 -0.07 -5.89
C VAL A 132 2.70 -0.68 -5.39
N PHE A 133 3.67 0.13 -4.95
CA PHE A 133 5.03 -0.35 -4.68
C PHE A 133 5.35 -0.55 -3.20
N ARG A 134 4.51 -0.04 -2.27
CA ARG A 134 4.80 -0.11 -0.83
C ARG A 134 3.62 -0.52 0.03
N TRP A 135 2.49 0.17 -0.09
CA TRP A 135 1.37 0.06 0.86
C TRP A 135 0.04 -0.16 0.14
N PRO A 136 -0.34 -1.41 -0.18
CA PRO A 136 -1.54 -1.73 -0.98
C PRO A 136 -2.83 -1.21 -0.33
N ASP A 137 -2.84 -1.07 0.98
CA ASP A 137 -3.95 -0.62 1.83
C ASP A 137 -4.03 0.91 1.96
N LEU A 138 -3.06 1.67 1.42
CA LEU A 138 -3.06 3.13 1.44
C LEU A 138 -4.31 3.70 0.77
N ARG A 139 -5.03 4.59 1.48
CA ARG A 139 -6.31 5.15 1.03
C ARG A 139 -6.23 6.64 0.71
N HIS A 140 -5.55 7.42 1.55
CA HIS A 140 -5.58 8.88 1.49
C HIS A 140 -4.18 9.49 1.49
N CYS A 141 -4.04 10.68 0.91
CA CYS A 141 -2.78 11.43 0.91
C CYS A 141 -2.35 11.87 2.31
N SER A 142 -3.29 12.07 3.24
CA SER A 142 -3.02 12.40 4.64
C SER A 142 -2.27 11.30 5.39
N GLN A 143 -2.28 10.07 4.91
CA GLN A 143 -1.58 8.94 5.54
C GLN A 143 -0.08 8.91 5.23
N VAL A 144 0.44 9.84 4.42
CA VAL A 144 1.86 9.89 4.05
C VAL A 144 2.43 11.29 4.21
N LYS A 145 3.68 11.35 4.66
CA LYS A 145 4.48 12.59 4.68
C LYS A 145 5.74 12.45 3.85
N ARG A 146 6.24 13.56 3.33
CA ARG A 146 7.52 13.58 2.60
C ARG A 146 8.70 13.50 3.58
N LEU A 147 9.72 12.74 3.22
CA LEU A 147 10.95 12.61 3.98
C LEU A 147 11.92 13.76 3.68
N CYS A 148 12.75 14.13 4.66
CA CYS A 148 13.76 15.19 4.52
C CYS A 148 14.88 14.84 3.52
N CYS A 149 15.11 13.55 3.25
CA CYS A 149 16.05 13.10 2.22
C CYS A 149 15.56 13.36 0.79
N CYS A 150 14.29 13.74 0.62
CA CYS A 150 13.73 14.11 -0.66
C CYS A 150 14.18 15.53 -1.04
N GLU A 151 14.85 15.68 -2.18
CA GLU A 151 15.30 17.00 -2.66
C GLU A 151 14.15 18.00 -2.86
N SER A 152 12.95 17.52 -3.18
CA SER A 152 11.75 18.35 -3.32
C SER A 152 11.08 18.69 -1.98
N TYR A 153 11.67 18.30 -0.85
CA TYR A 153 11.21 18.73 0.48
C TYR A 153 11.64 20.17 0.74
N SER A 154 12.91 20.48 0.45
CA SER A 154 13.49 21.81 0.64
C SER A 154 13.30 22.74 -0.56
N LYS A 155 13.11 22.18 -1.76
CA LYS A 155 12.90 22.96 -2.98
C LYS A 155 11.41 22.99 -3.34
N ALA A 156 10.83 24.19 -3.34
CA ALA A 156 9.47 24.38 -3.84
C ALA A 156 9.47 24.24 -5.37
N HIS A 157 8.76 23.24 -5.88
CA HIS A 157 8.44 23.11 -7.29
C HIS A 157 6.92 23.31 -7.44
N PRO A 158 6.44 24.51 -7.78
CA PRO A 158 5.00 24.83 -7.73
C PRO A 158 4.16 23.93 -8.64
N GLU A 159 4.74 23.41 -9.72
CA GLU A 159 4.04 22.57 -10.69
C GLU A 159 4.42 21.09 -10.64
N LEU A 160 5.44 20.71 -9.87
CA LEU A 160 5.98 19.34 -9.84
C LEU A 160 5.88 18.74 -8.45
N VAL A 161 5.57 17.45 -8.40
CA VAL A 161 5.53 16.68 -7.17
C VAL A 161 6.42 15.44 -7.28
N CYS A 162 7.20 15.18 -6.23
CA CYS A 162 7.97 13.95 -6.13
C CYS A 162 7.03 12.76 -5.89
N CYS A 163 7.11 11.77 -6.77
CA CYS A 163 6.31 10.56 -6.75
C CYS A 163 7.15 9.30 -6.44
N ASN A 164 8.42 9.44 -6.04
CA ASN A 164 9.24 8.30 -5.64
C ASN A 164 8.66 7.71 -4.34
N PRO A 165 8.18 6.46 -4.31
CA PRO A 165 7.56 5.89 -3.11
C PRO A 165 8.45 5.90 -1.88
N HIS A 166 9.78 5.80 -2.04
CA HIS A 166 10.75 5.78 -0.95
C HIS A 166 11.17 7.18 -0.46
N HIS A 167 10.57 8.25 -1.02
CA HIS A 167 10.67 9.62 -0.51
C HIS A 167 9.47 10.04 0.36
N LEU A 168 8.54 9.11 0.59
CA LEU A 168 7.44 9.30 1.52
C LEU A 168 7.53 8.30 2.68
N SER A 169 6.99 8.66 3.84
CA SER A 169 6.79 7.75 4.97
C SER A 169 5.32 7.69 5.28
N ARG A 170 4.83 6.51 5.64
CA ARG A 170 3.48 6.34 6.18
C ARG A 170 3.45 6.96 7.57
N LEU A 171 2.36 7.65 7.88
CA LEU A 171 2.06 8.11 9.23
C LEU A 171 1.48 6.95 10.02
N CYS A 172 1.92 6.77 11.26
CA CYS A 172 1.25 5.86 12.17
C CYS A 172 -0.13 6.43 12.50
N GLU A 173 -1.17 5.59 12.42
CA GLU A 173 -2.47 5.93 12.96
C GLU A 173 -2.32 5.95 14.49
N LEU A 174 -2.70 7.04 15.15
CA LEU A 174 -2.70 7.11 16.59
C LEU A 174 -3.86 6.24 17.10
N GLU A 175 -3.55 5.02 17.51
CA GLU A 175 -4.53 4.08 18.09
C GLU A 175 -5.04 4.51 19.48
N SER A 176 -4.32 5.41 20.16
CA SER A 176 -4.76 5.97 21.42
C SER A 176 -5.40 7.35 21.22
N PRO A 177 -6.53 7.64 21.91
CA PRO A 177 -7.04 9.00 21.95
C PRO A 177 -5.93 9.93 22.49
N PRO A 178 -5.85 11.18 22.00
CA PRO A 178 -4.84 12.12 22.46
C PRO A 178 -4.91 12.20 23.99
N PRO A 179 -3.76 12.20 24.69
CA PRO A 179 -3.75 12.11 26.14
C PRO A 179 -4.56 13.26 26.76
N PRO A 180 -5.17 13.07 27.96
CA PRO A 180 -6.17 13.97 28.52
C PRO A 180 -5.75 15.45 28.61
N TYR A 181 -4.46 15.72 28.73
CA TYR A 181 -3.90 17.09 28.79
C TYR A 181 -3.94 17.84 27.46
N SER A 182 -4.25 17.18 26.34
CA SER A 182 -4.41 17.84 25.02
C SER A 182 -5.73 18.63 24.92
N ARG A 183 -6.64 18.45 25.88
CA ARG A 183 -7.95 19.12 25.94
C ARG A 183 -7.94 20.44 26.68
N TYR A 184 -6.92 20.72 27.49
CA TYR A 184 -6.85 21.93 28.29
C TYR A 184 -5.89 22.93 27.65
N PRO A 185 -6.32 24.16 27.34
CA PRO A 185 -5.43 25.21 26.88
C PRO A 185 -4.33 25.44 27.93
N MET A 186 -3.07 25.29 27.53
CA MET A 186 -1.90 25.53 28.40
C MET A 186 -1.69 27.03 28.70
N ASP A 187 -2.61 27.89 28.25
CA ASP A 187 -2.56 29.35 28.38
C ASP A 187 -2.57 29.83 29.84
N PHE A 188 -2.97 28.97 30.79
CA PHE A 188 -3.01 29.29 32.22
C PHE A 188 -1.67 29.14 32.95
N LEU A 189 -0.62 28.65 32.29
CA LEU A 189 0.68 28.37 32.93
C LEU A 189 1.77 29.41 32.63
N LYS A 190 1.43 30.61 32.14
CA LYS A 190 2.41 31.69 32.02
C LYS A 190 2.72 32.27 33.40
N PRO A 191 3.95 32.14 33.93
CA PRO A 191 4.36 32.80 35.17
C PRO A 191 4.34 34.31 34.94
N THR A 192 3.75 35.05 35.89
CA THR A 192 3.80 36.52 35.94
C THR A 192 5.16 36.98 36.43
#